data_AF-X1T6F7-F1
#
_entry.id   AF-X1T6F7-F1
#
_cell.length_a   1.000
_cell.length_b   1.000
_cell.length_c   1.000
_cell.angle_alpha   90.00
_cell.angle_beta   90.00
_cell.angle_gamma   90.00
#
_symmetry.space_group_name_H-M   'P 1'
#
loop_
_entity.id
_entity.type
_entity.pdbx_description
1 polymer ?
#
loop_
_entity_poly.entity_id
_entity_poly.type
_entity_poly.pdbx_seq_one_letter_code
_entity_poly.pdbx_strand_id
1 'polypeptide(L)'
;DYTPAHHHELAEATKVTVDSAGYIKNIGKYLVYWDALDTGVFLLTENFFRALRELVQCRGTDVTISDVTRFLVRRGHPFDTCDVSGCFWVDVDTKEDLDMVRG
;
A
#
# COMPACT_ATOMS: atom_id res chain seq x y z
N ASP A 1 -11.62 19.50 20.83
CA ASP A 1 -11.39 18.22 20.13
C ASP A 1 -11.01 18.48 18.70
N TYR A 2 -9.70 18.50 18.43
CA TYR A 2 -9.15 18.59 17.08
C TYR A 2 -8.20 17.40 16.99
N THR A 3 -8.58 16.37 16.23
CA THR A 3 -7.78 15.16 16.00
C THR A 3 -7.20 15.18 14.57
N PRO A 4 -6.38 16.17 14.20
CA PRO A 4 -5.93 16.34 12.82
C PRO A 4 -4.91 15.27 12.39
N ALA A 5 -4.09 14.75 13.31
CA ALA A 5 -3.03 13.79 13.01
C ALA A 5 -3.58 12.48 12.42
N HIS A 6 -4.51 11.82 13.11
CA HIS A 6 -5.15 10.60 12.62
C HIS A 6 -5.86 10.78 11.28
N HIS A 7 -6.46 11.94 11.01
CA HIS A 7 -7.11 12.20 9.73
C HIS A 7 -6.11 12.46 8.60
N HIS A 8 -4.97 13.09 8.89
CA HIS A 8 -3.90 13.32 7.91
C HIS A 8 -3.20 12.02 7.52
N GLU A 9 -2.85 11.19 8.51
CA GLU A 9 -2.26 9.86 8.29
C GLU A 9 -3.16 8.97 7.43
N LEU A 10 -4.47 8.94 7.71
CA LEU A 10 -5.43 8.15 6.91
C LEU A 10 -5.63 8.70 5.49
N ALA A 11 -5.49 10.02 5.30
CA ALA A 11 -5.61 10.63 3.98
C ALA A 11 -4.41 10.27 3.09
N GLU A 12 -3.19 10.33 3.64
CA GLU A 12 -1.96 10.02 2.92
C GLU A 12 -1.72 8.51 2.75
N ALA A 13 -2.23 7.68 3.67
CA ALA A 13 -2.05 6.25 3.61
C ALA A 13 -2.59 5.63 2.32
N THR A 14 -1.80 4.70 1.77
CA THR A 14 -2.22 3.84 0.66
C THR A 14 -3.19 2.79 1.20
N LYS A 15 -4.37 2.70 0.59
CA LYS A 15 -5.48 1.85 1.06
C LYS A 15 -5.54 0.57 0.25
N VAL A 16 -6.03 -0.51 0.86
CA VAL A 16 -6.14 -1.84 0.26
C VAL A 16 -7.56 -2.36 0.44
N THR A 17 -8.10 -2.99 -0.60
CA THR A 17 -9.28 -3.87 -0.48
C THR A 17 -8.86 -5.32 -0.67
N VAL A 18 -9.47 -6.23 0.09
CA VAL A 18 -9.16 -7.66 0.04
C VAL A 18 -10.38 -8.49 -0.36
N ASP A 19 -10.14 -9.71 -0.84
CA ASP A 19 -11.18 -10.71 -1.04
C ASP A 19 -11.43 -11.53 0.24
N SER A 20 -12.39 -12.45 0.17
CA SER A 20 -12.74 -13.32 1.29
C SER A 20 -11.62 -14.29 1.71
N ALA A 21 -10.61 -14.47 0.88
CA ALA A 21 -9.43 -15.29 1.19
C ALA A 21 -8.25 -14.45 1.72
N GLY A 22 -8.39 -13.12 1.79
CA GLY A 22 -7.35 -12.20 2.26
C GLY A 22 -6.41 -11.68 1.18
N TYR A 23 -6.67 -11.99 -0.11
CA TYR A 23 -5.84 -11.50 -1.21
C TYR A 23 -6.25 -10.08 -1.61
N ILE A 24 -5.26 -9.27 -2.00
CA ILE A 24 -5.48 -7.92 -2.49
C ILE A 24 -6.35 -7.96 -3.76
N LYS A 25 -7.47 -7.23 -3.73
CA LYS A 25 -8.32 -6.94 -4.90
C LYS A 25 -7.97 -5.62 -5.57
N ASN A 26 -7.67 -4.60 -4.77
CA ASN A 26 -7.28 -3.28 -5.26
C ASN A 26 -6.43 -2.55 -4.22
N ILE A 27 -5.57 -1.64 -4.67
CA ILE A 27 -4.67 -0.85 -3.83
C ILE A 27 -4.52 0.57 -4.40
N GLY A 28 -4.52 1.59 -3.53
CA GLY A 28 -4.27 2.98 -3.91
C GLY A 28 -4.76 4.02 -2.88
N LYS A 29 -4.31 5.28 -3.02
CA LYS A 29 -4.65 6.37 -2.09
C LYS A 29 -6.13 6.76 -2.07
N TYR A 30 -6.83 6.63 -3.20
CA TYR A 30 -8.18 7.18 -3.42
C TYR A 30 -9.30 6.13 -3.36
N LEU A 31 -9.09 4.99 -2.69
CA LEU A 31 -10.16 4.01 -2.51
C LEU A 31 -11.20 4.54 -1.51
N VAL A 32 -12.47 4.61 -1.96
CA VAL A 32 -13.60 5.04 -1.11
C VAL A 32 -13.90 4.01 -0.03
N TYR A 33 -13.86 2.73 -0.41
CA TYR A 33 -14.01 1.60 0.49
C TYR A 33 -12.69 0.85 0.54
N TRP A 34 -12.26 0.50 1.75
CA TRP A 34 -10.99 -0.16 2.03
C TRP A 34 -11.12 -1.01 3.29
N ASP A 35 -10.31 -2.07 3.34
CA ASP A 35 -10.30 -3.05 4.43
C ASP A 35 -9.01 -2.92 5.28
N ALA A 36 -7.92 -2.43 4.68
CA ALA A 36 -6.62 -2.26 5.34
C ALA A 36 -5.83 -1.07 4.78
N LEU A 37 -4.78 -0.68 5.50
CA LEU A 37 -3.75 0.25 5.05
C LEU A 37 -2.49 -0.54 4.65
N ASP A 38 -1.79 -0.08 3.62
CA ASP A 38 -0.49 -0.57 3.22
C ASP A 38 0.60 0.01 4.13
N THR A 39 1.37 -0.87 4.78
CA THR A 39 2.43 -0.48 5.71
C THR A 39 3.80 -0.32 5.06
N GLY A 40 3.91 -0.47 3.73
CA GLY A 40 5.15 -0.27 2.99
C GLY A 40 6.15 -1.45 3.06
N VAL A 41 5.74 -2.61 3.61
CA VAL A 41 6.60 -3.80 3.75
C VAL A 41 6.09 -4.91 2.85
N PHE A 42 6.97 -5.44 2.00
CA PHE A 42 6.60 -6.43 0.98
C PHE A 42 7.58 -7.60 0.93
N LEU A 43 7.02 -8.81 0.85
CA LEU A 43 7.75 -10.02 0.46
C LEU A 43 7.49 -10.31 -1.02
N LEU A 44 8.46 -9.99 -1.88
CA LEU A 44 8.29 -10.04 -3.33
C LEU A 44 9.05 -11.20 -3.96
N THR A 45 8.49 -11.74 -5.05
CA THR A 45 9.09 -12.81 -5.86
C THR A 45 9.56 -12.28 -7.22
N GLU A 46 10.31 -13.10 -7.97
CA GLU A 46 10.74 -12.76 -9.33
C GLU A 46 9.58 -12.43 -10.28
N ASN A 47 8.38 -12.97 -10.02
CA ASN A 47 7.19 -12.65 -10.80
C ASN A 47 6.83 -11.16 -10.70
N PHE A 48 6.99 -10.55 -9.52
CA PHE A 48 6.75 -9.13 -9.31
C PHE A 48 7.73 -8.29 -10.13
N PHE A 49 9.02 -8.60 -10.08
CA PHE A 49 10.04 -7.85 -10.81
C PHE A 49 9.89 -8.00 -12.33
N ARG A 50 9.40 -9.14 -12.82
CA ARG A 50 9.03 -9.30 -14.23
C ARG A 50 7.89 -8.36 -14.63
N ALA A 51 6.82 -8.30 -13.85
CA ALA A 51 5.71 -7.40 -14.08
C ALA A 51 6.11 -5.92 -13.99
N LEU A 52 6.99 -5.57 -13.05
CA LEU A 52 7.56 -4.22 -12.94
C LEU A 52 8.32 -3.84 -14.23
N ARG A 53 9.21 -4.72 -14.72
CA ARG A 53 9.95 -4.46 -15.97
C ARG A 53 9.02 -4.29 -17.17
N GLU A 54 7.99 -5.11 -17.27
CA GLU A 54 6.97 -4.99 -18.33
C GLU A 54 6.26 -3.63 -18.25
N LEU A 55 5.81 -3.20 -17.05
CA LEU A 55 5.18 -1.90 -16.87
C LEU A 55 6.11 -0.74 -17.18
N VAL A 56 7.37 -0.81 -16.74
CA VAL A 56 8.37 0.24 -16.97
C VAL A 56 8.67 0.40 -18.46
N GLN A 57 8.72 -0.69 -19.23
CA GLN A 57 8.87 -0.63 -20.68
C GLN A 57 7.72 0.10 -21.37
N CYS A 58 6.49 -0.04 -20.85
CA CYS A 58 5.31 0.59 -21.45
C CYS A 58 5.02 2.00 -20.94
N ARG A 59 5.41 2.33 -19.69
CA ARG A 59 4.99 3.56 -18.98
C ARG A 59 6.15 4.46 -18.55
N GLY A 60 7.40 4.03 -18.72
CA GLY A 60 8.57 4.71 -18.18
C GLY A 60 8.79 4.38 -16.69
N THR A 61 9.67 5.13 -16.03
CA THR A 61 10.10 4.85 -14.66
C THR A 61 9.11 5.29 -13.58
N ASP A 62 8.03 5.99 -13.96
CA ASP A 62 7.01 6.52 -13.04
C ASP A 62 5.98 5.43 -12.67
N VAL A 63 6.50 4.26 -12.30
CA VAL A 63 5.72 3.06 -11.94
C VAL A 63 5.90 2.79 -10.45
N THR A 64 4.79 2.78 -9.72
CA THR A 64 4.77 2.52 -8.27
C THR A 64 4.57 1.02 -7.98
N ILE A 65 4.85 0.59 -6.74
CA ILE A 65 4.52 -0.77 -6.28
C ILE A 65 3.01 -1.03 -6.43
N SER A 66 2.17 -0.04 -6.09
CA SER A 66 0.72 -0.12 -6.28
C SER A 66 0.33 -0.37 -7.75
N ASP A 67 1.04 0.19 -8.73
CA ASP A 67 0.80 -0.09 -10.14
C ASP A 67 1.07 -1.55 -10.49
N VAL A 68 2.21 -2.07 -10.04
CA VAL A 68 2.62 -3.47 -10.29
C VAL A 68 1.67 -4.44 -9.60
N THR A 69 1.29 -4.18 -8.35
CA THR A 69 0.32 -5.00 -7.61
C THR A 69 -1.02 -5.06 -8.33
N ARG A 70 -1.58 -3.91 -8.73
CA ARG A 70 -2.84 -3.89 -9.50
C ARG A 70 -2.71 -4.62 -10.84
N PHE A 71 -1.56 -4.51 -11.50
CA PHE A 71 -1.32 -5.19 -12.76
C PHE A 71 -1.29 -6.71 -12.61
N LEU A 72 -0.63 -7.23 -11.57
CA LEU A 72 -0.58 -8.65 -11.24
C LEU A 72 -1.97 -9.19 -10.86
N VAL A 73 -2.66 -8.51 -9.96
CA VAL A 73 -4.01 -8.90 -9.49
C VAL A 73 -5.00 -8.95 -10.65
N ARG A 74 -4.96 -7.96 -11.56
CA ARG A 74 -5.81 -7.95 -12.78
C ARG A 74 -5.53 -9.12 -13.72
N ARG A 75 -4.33 -9.69 -13.68
CA ARG A 75 -3.95 -10.89 -14.44
C ARG A 75 -4.21 -12.20 -13.69
N GLY A 76 -4.85 -12.13 -12.52
CA GLY A 76 -5.19 -13.30 -11.72
C GLY A 76 -4.01 -13.85 -10.90
N HIS A 77 -2.92 -13.09 -10.76
CA HIS A 77 -1.87 -13.46 -9.82
C HIS A 77 -2.28 -13.01 -8.41
N PRO A 78 -2.48 -13.95 -7.46
CA PRO A 78 -2.82 -13.59 -6.09
C PRO A 78 -1.67 -12.82 -5.44
N PHE A 79 -2.03 -11.83 -4.64
CA PHE A 79 -1.09 -11.06 -3.82
C PHE A 79 -1.63 -11.08 -2.39
N ASP A 80 -0.94 -11.79 -1.50
CA ASP A 80 -1.38 -12.05 -0.13
C ASP A 80 -1.13 -10.86 0.80
N THR A 81 -1.88 -10.82 1.91
CA THR A 81 -1.70 -9.83 2.97
C THR A 81 -1.19 -10.48 4.25
N CYS A 82 -0.47 -9.72 5.07
CA CYS A 82 -0.04 -10.15 6.40
C CYS A 82 -0.69 -9.23 7.42
N ASP A 83 -1.57 -9.77 8.26
CA ASP A 83 -2.23 -8.99 9.31
C ASP A 83 -1.22 -8.64 10.41
N VAL A 84 -1.01 -7.34 10.59
CA VAL A 84 -0.13 -6.76 11.61
C VAL A 84 -0.92 -5.93 12.62
N SER A 85 -2.24 -6.14 12.71
CA SER A 85 -3.10 -5.46 13.68
C SER A 85 -2.56 -5.61 15.10
N GLY A 86 -2.50 -4.48 15.83
CA GLY A 86 -1.95 -4.42 17.18
C GLY A 86 -0.43 -4.18 17.24
N CYS A 87 0.29 -4.24 16.12
CA CYS A 87 1.67 -3.77 16.04
C CYS A 87 1.70 -2.25 15.86
N PHE A 88 2.71 -1.61 16.44
CA PHE A 88 2.97 -0.19 16.19
C PHE A 88 3.56 0.00 14.78
N TRP A 89 2.98 0.92 14.01
CA TRP A 89 3.46 1.33 12.70
C TRP A 89 3.11 2.79 12.46
N VAL A 90 4.01 3.49 11.75
CA VAL A 90 3.82 4.86 11.27
C VAL A 90 4.59 5.02 9.96
N ASP A 91 4.06 5.82 9.04
CA ASP A 91 4.82 6.31 7.89
C ASP A 91 5.42 7.68 8.24
N VAL A 92 6.73 7.84 8.08
CA VAL A 92 7.45 9.06 8.50
C VAL A 92 8.01 9.75 7.26
N ASP A 93 7.20 10.57 6.63
CA ASP A 93 7.55 11.32 5.42
C ASP A 93 8.09 12.72 5.75
N THR A 94 7.59 13.31 6.82
CA THR A 94 7.85 14.70 7.21
C THR A 94 8.52 14.81 8.56
N LYS A 95 9.01 16.01 8.87
CA LYS A 95 9.62 16.28 10.17
C LYS A 95 8.56 16.24 11.28
N GLU A 96 7.35 16.66 10.95
CA GLU A 96 6.17 16.65 11.79
C GLU A 96 5.78 15.22 12.19
N ASP A 97 5.78 14.28 11.23
CA ASP A 97 5.53 12.86 11.52
C ASP A 97 6.54 12.31 12.53
N LEU A 98 7.82 12.64 12.35
CA LEU A 98 8.90 12.21 13.24
C LEU A 98 8.76 12.77 14.66
N ASP A 99 8.35 14.03 14.79
CA ASP A 99 8.18 14.67 16.09
C ASP A 99 6.96 14.10 16.84
N MET A 100 5.91 13.74 16.11
CA MET A 100 4.73 13.07 16.67
C MET A 100 5.06 11.71 17.29
N VAL A 101 5.90 10.88 16.65
CA VAL A 101 6.24 9.54 17.20
C VAL A 101 7.37 9.55 18.23
N ARG A 102 8.04 10.69 18.43
CA ARG A 102 9.06 10.85 19.48
C ARG A 102 8.49 11.37 20.80
N GLY A 103 7.32 12.00 20.78
CA GLY A 103 6.61 12.50 21.96
C GLY A 103 5.83 11.41 22.67
#